data_AF-A0AAU9WJ88-F1
#
_entry.id   AF-A0AAU9WJ88-F1
#
_cell.length_a   1.000
_cell.length_b   1.000
_cell.length_c   1.000
_cell.angle_alpha   90.00
_cell.angle_beta   90.00
_cell.angle_gamma   90.00
#
_symmetry.space_group_name_H-M   'P 1'
#
loop_
_entity.id
_entity.type
_entity.pdbx_description
1 polymer ?
#
loop_
_entity_poly.entity_id
_entity_poly.type
_entity_poly.pdbx_seq_one_letter_code
_entity_poly.pdbx_strand_id
1 'polypeptide(L)'
;MAAEKKASNSMYWTKAHDTLLCREVLALEPYKHKKGSNEAGKIWTDIAQSLKNCQQLKFKLKFKQNLSQRTVRERFSLLQTRYKEKEREETRASGISPEQDELNVLLEEIAEREKAAEENREDVNRKKENDKVTAEEM
;
A
#
# COMPACT_ATOMS: atom_id res chain seq x y z
N MET A 1 4.58 -29.78 -10.13
CA MET A 1 3.20 -29.47 -9.70
C MET A 1 3.26 -28.22 -8.84
N ALA A 2 3.05 -27.04 -9.43
CA ALA A 2 3.13 -25.78 -8.71
C ALA A 2 1.85 -25.62 -7.89
N ALA A 3 2.01 -25.49 -6.56
CA ALA A 3 0.93 -25.34 -5.62
C ALA A 3 0.06 -24.14 -6.00
N GLU A 4 -1.22 -24.42 -6.25
CA GLU A 4 -2.30 -23.47 -6.41
C GLU A 4 -2.33 -22.57 -5.15
N LYS A 5 -1.75 -21.37 -5.25
CA LYS A 5 -1.76 -20.38 -4.16
C LYS A 5 -3.21 -20.02 -3.89
N LYS A 6 -3.75 -20.55 -2.79
CA LYS A 6 -5.12 -20.34 -2.30
C LYS A 6 -5.55 -18.88 -2.46
N ALA A 7 -6.46 -18.66 -3.40
CA ALA A 7 -7.26 -17.44 -3.49
C ALA A 7 -8.36 -17.43 -2.41
N SER A 8 -8.01 -17.65 -1.14
CA SER A 8 -8.98 -17.68 -0.03
C SER A 8 -9.11 -16.30 0.62
N ASN A 9 -9.54 -15.30 -0.16
CA ASN A 9 -10.23 -14.09 0.35
C ASN A 9 -11.10 -13.40 -0.73
N SER A 10 -11.34 -14.10 -1.84
CA SER A 10 -11.85 -13.55 -3.10
C SER A 10 -13.30 -13.01 -3.02
N MET A 11 -14.12 -13.46 -2.07
CA MET A 11 -15.55 -13.13 -2.08
C MET A 11 -15.92 -11.81 -1.38
N TYR A 12 -15.02 -11.24 -0.58
CA TYR A 12 -15.30 -10.02 0.21
C TYR A 12 -14.71 -8.74 -0.40
N TRP A 13 -13.61 -8.85 -1.14
CA TRP A 13 -12.93 -7.71 -1.75
C TRP A 13 -13.23 -7.65 -3.24
N THR A 14 -13.79 -6.52 -3.68
CA THR A 14 -14.08 -6.24 -5.08
C THR A 14 -13.10 -5.19 -5.57
N LYS A 15 -12.95 -5.06 -6.88
CA LYS A 15 -12.11 -4.02 -7.48
C LYS A 15 -12.44 -2.61 -6.96
N ALA A 16 -13.73 -2.29 -6.81
CA ALA A 16 -14.16 -1.03 -6.20
C ALA A 16 -13.69 -0.87 -4.74
N HIS A 17 -13.67 -1.95 -3.95
CA HIS A 17 -13.11 -1.91 -2.59
C HIS A 17 -11.60 -1.68 -2.61
N ASP A 18 -10.89 -2.29 -3.55
CA ASP A 18 -9.44 -2.15 -3.72
C ASP A 18 -9.07 -0.72 -4.18
N THR A 19 -9.84 -0.13 -5.11
CA THR A 19 -9.69 1.27 -5.54
C THR A 19 -9.89 2.23 -4.37
N LEU A 20 -10.97 2.05 -3.58
CA LEU A 20 -11.21 2.87 -2.39
C LEU A 20 -10.09 2.74 -1.37
N LEU A 21 -9.60 1.52 -1.13
CA LEU A 21 -8.45 1.29 -0.24
C LEU A 21 -7.22 2.07 -0.71
N CYS A 22 -6.88 2.01 -2.01
CA CYS A 22 -5.71 2.73 -2.53
C CYS A 22 -5.88 4.25 -2.42
N ARG A 23 -7.10 4.78 -2.65
CA ARG A 23 -7.39 6.21 -2.44
C ARG A 23 -7.21 6.64 -0.98
N GLU A 24 -7.68 5.84 -0.02
CA GLU A 24 -7.48 6.15 1.41
C GLU A 24 -5.99 6.06 1.81
N VAL A 25 -5.23 5.13 1.23
CA VAL A 25 -3.77 5.04 1.44
C VAL A 25 -3.05 6.27 0.86
N LEU A 26 -3.46 6.79 -0.28
CA LEU A 26 -2.93 8.04 -0.82
C LEU A 26 -3.31 9.26 0.03
N ALA A 27 -4.50 9.26 0.63
CA ALA A 27 -4.98 10.37 1.44
C ALA A 27 -4.29 10.44 2.82
N LEU A 28 -4.10 9.29 3.46
CA LEU A 28 -3.54 9.20 4.82
C LEU A 28 -2.05 8.86 4.85
N GLU A 29 -1.46 8.53 3.70
CA GLU A 29 -0.02 8.40 3.44
C GLU A 29 0.74 7.60 4.53
N PRO A 30 0.30 6.36 4.87
CA PRO A 30 0.90 5.56 5.95
C PRO A 30 2.41 5.33 5.76
N TYR A 31 2.87 5.39 4.51
CA TYR A 31 4.27 5.23 4.12
C TYR A 31 5.18 6.41 4.48
N LYS A 32 4.65 7.59 4.83
CA LYS A 32 5.45 8.69 5.38
C LYS A 32 5.99 8.40 6.77
N HIS A 33 5.43 7.41 7.46
CA HIS A 33 5.88 6.96 8.76
C HIS A 33 6.74 5.69 8.64
N LYS A 34 7.66 5.50 9.59
CA LYS A 34 8.52 4.31 9.63
C LYS A 34 7.64 3.05 9.69
N LYS A 35 7.96 2.06 8.85
CA LYS A 35 7.26 0.78 8.85
C LYS A 35 7.37 0.11 10.24
N GLY A 36 6.23 -0.32 10.78
CA GLY A 36 6.14 -0.91 12.12
C GLY A 36 6.11 0.10 13.27
N SER A 37 6.12 1.40 13.00
CA SER A 37 5.86 2.43 14.02
C SER A 37 4.42 2.40 14.50
N ASN A 38 4.20 2.93 15.72
CA ASN A 38 2.86 3.06 16.29
C ASN A 38 2.01 4.02 15.45
N GLU A 39 2.61 5.08 14.89
CA GLU A 39 1.99 6.06 14.02
C GLU A 39 1.48 5.42 12.73
N ALA A 40 2.33 4.63 12.05
CA ALA A 40 1.91 3.87 10.88
C ALA A 40 0.76 2.91 11.24
N GLY A 41 0.83 2.26 12.40
CA GLY A 41 -0.26 1.43 12.91
C GLY A 41 -1.57 2.20 13.07
N LYS A 42 -1.54 3.39 13.70
CA LYS A 42 -2.73 4.23 13.86
C LYS A 42 -3.34 4.61 12.51
N ILE A 43 -2.52 5.01 11.53
CA ILE A 43 -3.00 5.35 10.19
C ILE A 43 -3.71 4.16 9.53
N TRP A 44 -3.18 2.94 9.64
CA TRP A 44 -3.86 1.75 9.12
C TRP A 44 -5.20 1.47 9.82
N THR A 45 -5.33 1.84 11.10
CA THR A 45 -6.60 1.77 11.83
C THR A 45 -7.57 2.82 11.32
N ASP A 46 -7.10 4.04 11.07
CA ASP A 46 -7.91 5.14 10.54
C ASP A 46 -8.41 4.84 9.12
N ILE A 47 -7.56 4.27 8.25
CA ILE A 47 -7.95 3.74 6.94
C ILE A 47 -9.07 2.69 7.09
N ALA A 48 -8.93 1.75 8.04
CA ALA A 48 -9.96 0.74 8.28
C ALA A 48 -11.29 1.37 8.72
N GLN A 49 -11.24 2.40 9.56
CA GLN A 49 -12.43 3.13 10.04
C GLN A 49 -13.06 3.97 8.91
N SER A 50 -12.27 4.65 8.09
CA SER A 50 -12.75 5.40 6.93
C SER A 50 -13.50 4.49 5.96
N LEU A 51 -12.93 3.33 5.62
CA LEU A 51 -13.59 2.33 4.78
C LEU A 51 -14.87 1.77 5.42
N LYS A 52 -14.91 1.59 6.75
CA LYS A 52 -16.15 1.22 7.46
C LYS A 52 -17.22 2.30 7.37
N ASN A 53 -16.85 3.56 7.34
CA ASN A 53 -17.80 4.68 7.31
C ASN A 53 -18.18 5.10 5.88
N CYS A 54 -17.46 4.61 4.87
CA CYS A 54 -17.74 4.90 3.47
C CYS A 54 -19.17 4.49 3.08
N GLN A 55 -19.94 5.45 2.56
CA GLN A 55 -21.33 5.25 2.16
C GLN A 55 -21.46 4.30 0.98
N GLN A 56 -20.45 4.25 0.09
CA GLN A 56 -20.42 3.31 -1.03
C GLN A 56 -20.44 1.84 -0.57
N LEU A 57 -20.05 1.58 0.69
CA LEU A 57 -19.97 0.25 1.28
C LEU A 57 -21.10 -0.02 2.29
N LYS A 58 -22.10 0.88 2.38
CA LYS A 58 -23.18 0.86 3.38
C LYS A 58 -23.94 -0.46 3.45
N PHE A 59 -24.13 -1.14 2.32
CA PHE A 59 -24.87 -2.42 2.25
C PHE A 59 -24.00 -3.68 2.39
N LYS A 60 -22.68 -3.52 2.50
CA LYS A 60 -21.73 -4.63 2.62
C LYS A 60 -21.42 -4.91 4.10
N LEU A 61 -22.44 -5.29 4.88
CA LEU A 61 -22.30 -5.46 6.33
C LEU A 61 -21.22 -6.51 6.71
N LYS A 62 -21.16 -7.63 5.99
CA LYS A 62 -20.11 -8.66 6.19
C LYS A 62 -18.71 -8.13 5.88
N PHE A 63 -18.58 -7.19 4.94
CA PHE A 63 -17.30 -6.55 4.65
C PHE A 63 -16.87 -5.66 5.81
N LYS A 64 -17.78 -4.80 6.32
CA LYS A 64 -17.50 -3.90 7.44
C LYS A 64 -17.11 -4.64 8.73
N GLN A 65 -17.73 -5.78 9.02
CA GLN A 65 -17.40 -6.58 10.21
C GLN A 65 -16.00 -7.22 10.15
N ASN A 66 -15.50 -7.50 8.94
CA ASN A 66 -14.18 -8.10 8.75
C ASN A 66 -13.07 -7.07 8.47
N LEU A 67 -13.40 -5.78 8.40
CA LEU A 67 -12.42 -4.71 8.29
C LEU A 67 -11.72 -4.51 9.65
N SER A 68 -10.46 -4.90 9.69
CA SER A 68 -9.55 -4.61 10.79
C SER A 68 -8.26 -4.00 10.21
N GLN A 69 -7.48 -3.30 11.03
CA GLN A 69 -6.16 -2.79 10.65
C GLN A 69 -5.31 -3.86 9.94
N ARG A 70 -5.33 -5.10 10.46
CA ARG A 70 -4.63 -6.24 9.89
C ARG A 70 -5.16 -6.60 8.50
N THR A 71 -6.48 -6.71 8.36
CA THR A 71 -7.13 -7.09 7.09
C THR A 71 -6.81 -6.11 5.97
N VAL A 72 -6.90 -4.79 6.23
CA VAL A 72 -6.59 -3.77 5.21
C VAL A 72 -5.12 -3.78 4.82
N ARG A 73 -4.22 -3.91 5.80
CA ARG A 73 -2.78 -3.96 5.54
C ARG A 73 -2.39 -5.21 4.74
N GLU A 74 -2.93 -6.38 5.09
CA GLU A 74 -2.72 -7.64 4.35
C GLU A 74 -3.28 -7.55 2.93
N ARG A 75 -4.47 -6.96 2.76
CA ARG A 75 -5.07 -6.75 1.43
C ARG A 75 -4.22 -5.83 0.57
N PHE A 76 -3.77 -4.71 1.12
CA PHE A 76 -2.91 -3.78 0.40
C PHE A 76 -1.58 -4.42 -0.01
N SER A 77 -0.96 -5.20 0.88
CA SER A 77 0.28 -5.94 0.58
C SER A 77 0.09 -6.94 -0.57
N LEU A 78 -1.09 -7.60 -0.63
CA LEU A 78 -1.45 -8.48 -1.73
C LEU A 78 -1.60 -7.71 -3.04
N LEU A 79 -2.23 -6.53 -3.03
CA LEU A 79 -2.39 -5.68 -4.22
C LEU A 79 -1.04 -5.24 -4.78
N GLN A 80 -0.12 -4.78 -3.93
CA GLN A 80 1.24 -4.44 -4.37
C GLN A 80 1.98 -5.64 -4.98
N THR A 81 1.84 -6.82 -4.38
CA THR A 81 2.48 -8.04 -4.88
C THR A 81 1.93 -8.42 -6.26
N ARG A 82 0.60 -8.38 -6.40
CA ARG A 82 -0.11 -8.66 -7.66
C ARG A 82 0.27 -7.69 -8.77
N TYR A 83 0.40 -6.40 -8.45
CA TYR A 83 0.84 -5.37 -9.39
C TYR A 83 2.25 -5.66 -9.91
N LYS A 84 3.21 -5.91 -9.01
CA LYS A 84 4.60 -6.25 -9.37
C LYS A 84 4.72 -7.55 -10.15
N GLU A 85 3.90 -8.56 -9.84
CA GLU A 85 3.83 -9.81 -10.60
C GLU A 85 3.32 -9.55 -12.03
N LYS A 86 2.28 -8.72 -12.18
CA LYS A 86 1.69 -8.37 -13.47
C LYS A 86 2.67 -7.59 -14.36
N GLU A 87 3.32 -6.55 -13.83
CA GLU A 87 4.34 -5.79 -14.56
C GLU A 87 5.48 -6.68 -15.08
N ARG A 88 5.95 -7.62 -14.24
CA ARG A 88 7.02 -8.55 -14.60
C ARG A 88 6.59 -9.51 -15.71
N GLU A 89 5.36 -10.03 -15.63
CA GLU A 89 4.83 -10.96 -16.62
C GLU A 89 4.62 -10.28 -17.98
N GLU A 90 4.09 -9.05 -17.98
CA GLU A 90 3.84 -8.27 -19.21
C GLU A 90 5.13 -7.79 -19.88
N THR A 91 6.11 -7.35 -19.09
CA THR A 91 7.47 -7.03 -19.60
C THR A 91 8.11 -8.25 -20.25
N ARG A 92 7.82 -9.46 -19.74
CA ARG A 92 8.37 -10.72 -20.28
C ARG A 92 7.60 -11.23 -21.51
N ALA A 93 6.30 -10.98 -21.59
CA ALA A 93 5.42 -11.64 -22.54
C ALA A 93 5.09 -10.83 -23.81
N SER A 94 4.96 -9.50 -23.72
CA SER A 94 4.28 -8.76 -24.79
C SER A 94 5.06 -7.58 -25.37
N GLY A 95 6.04 -6.99 -24.68
CA GLY A 95 6.71 -5.77 -25.15
C GLY A 95 5.78 -4.57 -25.41
N ILE A 96 4.50 -4.68 -25.03
CA ILE A 96 3.44 -3.69 -25.22
C ILE A 96 2.89 -3.37 -23.83
N SER A 97 2.72 -2.08 -23.56
CA SER A 97 2.21 -1.59 -22.28
C SER A 97 0.74 -2.03 -22.08
N PRO A 98 0.38 -2.60 -20.93
CA PRO A 98 -1.00 -2.98 -20.62
C PRO A 98 -1.92 -1.77 -20.53
N GLU A 99 -3.21 -1.98 -20.78
CA GLU A 99 -4.24 -0.99 -20.47
C GLU A 99 -4.22 -0.70 -18.96
N GLN A 100 -3.77 0.51 -18.61
CA GLN A 100 -3.68 0.96 -17.23
C GLN A 100 -5.08 1.18 -16.68
N ASP A 101 -5.56 0.21 -15.92
CA ASP A 101 -6.76 0.37 -15.13
C ASP A 101 -6.53 1.37 -13.97
N GLU A 102 -7.59 2.04 -13.51
CA GLU A 102 -7.52 3.00 -12.40
C GLU A 102 -6.80 2.43 -11.17
N LEU A 103 -7.05 1.15 -10.83
CA LEU A 103 -6.37 0.53 -9.69
C LEU A 103 -4.86 0.42 -9.89
N ASN A 104 -4.41 0.19 -11.13
CA ASN A 104 -2.98 0.10 -11.46
C ASN A 104 -2.32 1.49 -11.33
N VAL A 105 -2.97 2.53 -11.84
CA VAL A 105 -2.49 3.92 -11.73
C VAL A 105 -2.32 4.31 -10.26
N LEU A 106 -3.32 4.00 -9.42
CA LEU A 106 -3.24 4.29 -7.98
C LEU A 106 -2.11 3.50 -7.30
N LEU A 107 -1.88 2.24 -7.67
CA LEU A 107 -0.81 1.42 -7.10
C LEU A 107 0.58 1.91 -7.53
N GLU A 108 0.73 2.34 -8.78
CA GLU A 108 1.93 2.97 -9.31
C GLU A 108 2.25 4.27 -8.55
N GLU A 109 1.28 5.16 -8.41
CA GLU A 109 1.44 6.41 -7.66
C GLU A 109 1.82 6.16 -6.20
N ILE A 110 1.19 5.19 -5.52
CA ILE A 110 1.56 4.84 -4.15
C ILE A 110 3.00 4.32 -4.10
N ALA A 111 3.41 3.47 -5.04
CA ALA A 111 4.76 2.92 -5.08
C ALA A 111 5.82 4.01 -5.29
N GLU A 112 5.56 4.99 -6.16
CA GLU A 112 6.43 6.14 -6.37
C GLU A 112 6.55 7.01 -5.11
N ARG A 113 5.42 7.32 -4.46
CA ARG A 113 5.41 8.10 -3.21
C ARG A 113 6.07 7.33 -2.05
N GLU A 114 5.91 6.01 -1.99
CA GLU A 114 6.61 5.14 -1.04
C GLU A 114 8.13 5.24 -1.22
N LYS A 115 8.61 5.16 -2.47
CA LYS A 115 10.04 5.28 -2.81
C LYS A 115 10.59 6.66 -2.46
N ALA A 116 9.89 7.73 -2.84
CA ALA A 116 10.29 9.10 -2.53
C ALA A 116 10.32 9.36 -1.01
N ALA A 117 9.35 8.82 -0.26
CA ALA A 117 9.32 8.94 1.19
C ALA A 117 10.50 8.20 1.85
N GLU A 118 10.92 7.06 1.31
CA GLU A 118 12.07 6.32 1.80
C GLU A 118 13.39 7.04 1.48
N GLU A 119 13.58 7.48 0.24
CA GLU A 119 14.76 8.26 -0.18
C GLU A 119 14.95 9.50 0.69
N ASN A 120 13.87 10.25 0.93
CA ASN A 120 13.92 11.42 1.81
C ASN A 120 14.30 11.08 3.26
N ARG A 121 13.88 9.92 3.79
CA ARG A 121 14.28 9.47 5.13
C ARG A 121 15.76 9.10 5.18
N GLU A 122 16.27 8.42 4.16
CA GLU A 122 17.67 8.03 4.04
C GLU A 122 18.59 9.25 3.87
N ASP A 123 18.21 10.25 3.08
CA ASP A 123 18.95 11.51 2.94
C ASP A 123 19.02 12.30 4.25
N VAL A 124 17.90 12.38 4.99
CA VAL A 124 17.89 13.04 6.31
C VAL A 124 18.79 12.30 7.30
N ASN A 125 18.81 10.96 7.28
CA ASN A 125 19.67 10.18 8.18
C ASN A 125 21.16 10.39 7.85
N ARG A 126 21.52 10.36 6.56
CA ARG A 126 22.90 10.58 6.10
C ARG A 126 23.42 11.98 6.47
N LYS A 127 22.60 13.03 6.33
CA LYS A 127 22.98 14.39 6.76
C LYS A 127 23.25 14.47 8.26
N LYS A 128 22.40 13.85 9.09
CA LYS A 128 22.58 13.82 10.54
C LYS A 128 23.84 13.08 10.99
N GLU A 129 24.20 11.99 10.32
CA GLU A 129 25.45 11.27 10.60
C GLU A 129 26.68 12.11 10.23
N ASN A 130 26.65 12.78 9.06
CA ASN A 130 27.76 13.63 8.64
C ASN A 130 27.97 14.82 9.57
N ASP A 131 26.90 15.50 9.99
CA ASP A 131 26.96 16.61 10.94
C ASP A 131 27.53 16.18 12.30
N LYS A 132 27.20 14.97 12.78
CA LYS A 132 27.72 14.41 14.03
C LYS A 132 29.22 14.12 13.95
N VAL A 133 29.71 13.57 12.84
CA VAL A 133 31.13 13.30 12.62
C VAL A 133 31.95 14.59 12.60
N THR A 134 31.49 15.62 11.90
CA THR A 134 32.18 16.93 11.89
C THR A 134 32.18 17.65 13.25
N ALA A 135 31.23 17.34 14.13
CA ALA A 135 31.18 17.92 15.48
C ALA A 135 32.05 17.17 16.51
N GLU A 136 32.38 15.90 16.27
CA GLU A 136 33.25 15.09 17.14
C GLU A 136 34.74 15.19 16.74
N GLU A 137 35.07 15.69 15.54
CA GLU A 137 36.44 15.93 15.07
C GLU A 137 36.97 17.37 15.34
N MET A 138 36.23 18.21 16.07
CA MET A 138 36.67 19.52 16.60
C MET A 138 36.77 19.51 18.12
#